data_AF-A0AA37CFE0-F1
#
_entry.id   AF-A0AA37CFE0-F1
#
_cell.length_a   1.000
_cell.length_b   1.000
_cell.length_c   1.000
_cell.angle_alpha   90.00
_cell.angle_beta   90.00
_cell.angle_gamma   90.00
#
_symmetry.space_group_name_H-M   'P 1'
#
loop_
_entity.id
_entity.type
_entity.pdbx_description
1 polymer ?
#
loop_
_entity_poly.entity_id
_entity_poly.type
_entity_poly.pdbx_seq_one_letter_code
_entity_poly.pdbx_strand_id
1 'polypeptide(L)'
;MKDFGLEISKPEVDRSGYDLIAEANGYIRHIQLKASFVGATTSRQKIHIALANKPSGCVVLVYFNDETLELGPFFYFGAAPGQPLPSLENMKIARHSKGNAAGVKAERPNLRVLNRAHFVRIEDIQDLYGQLFAPPNSQLV
;
A
#
# COMPACT_ATOMS: atom_id res chain seq x y z
N MET A 1 -15.61 -10.70 21.65
CA MET A 1 -14.36 -10.85 22.42
C MET A 1 -13.42 -9.75 21.93
N LYS A 2 -13.01 -8.79 22.77
CA LYS A 2 -12.03 -7.78 22.36
C LYS A 2 -10.67 -8.46 22.24
N ASP A 3 -10.04 -8.34 21.09
CA ASP A 3 -8.68 -8.82 20.87
C ASP A 3 -7.72 -7.79 21.47
N PHE A 4 -6.90 -8.21 22.44
CA PHE A 4 -5.95 -7.34 23.14
C PHE A 4 -4.52 -7.55 22.59
N GLY A 5 -4.40 -7.54 21.27
CA GLY A 5 -3.10 -7.67 20.61
C GLY A 5 -2.25 -6.43 20.80
N LEU A 6 -1.12 -6.55 21.52
CA LEU A 6 -0.04 -5.57 21.51
C LEU A 6 0.94 -5.93 20.39
N GLU A 7 1.21 -4.97 19.49
CA GLU A 7 2.27 -5.10 18.50
C GLU A 7 3.41 -4.15 18.80
N ILE A 8 4.63 -4.68 18.78
CA ILE A 8 5.87 -3.91 18.81
C ILE A 8 6.48 -3.99 17.41
N SER A 9 6.44 -2.88 16.68
CA SER A 9 7.04 -2.76 15.35
C SER A 9 8.56 -2.85 15.44
N LYS A 10 9.16 -3.70 14.61
CA LYS A 10 10.60 -3.86 14.49
C LYS A 10 11.01 -3.49 13.07
N PRO A 11 11.93 -2.53 12.88
CA PRO A 11 12.35 -2.10 11.53
C PRO A 11 12.86 -3.24 10.65
N GLU A 12 13.39 -4.31 11.25
CA GLU A 12 14.01 -5.42 10.52
C GLU A 12 13.00 -6.46 10.01
N VAL A 13 11.73 -6.36 10.41
CA VAL A 13 10.72 -7.40 10.15
C VAL A 13 9.47 -6.81 9.53
N ASP A 14 9.15 -7.21 8.29
CA ASP A 14 7.81 -7.00 7.73
C ASP A 14 6.80 -7.84 8.52
N ARG A 15 5.97 -7.14 9.30
CA ARG A 15 4.82 -7.70 10.00
C ARG A 15 3.58 -7.02 9.47
N SER A 16 2.55 -7.80 9.17
CA SER A 16 1.23 -7.30 8.74
C SER A 16 1.19 -6.60 7.37
N GLY A 17 2.28 -6.64 6.59
CA GLY A 17 2.28 -6.24 5.18
C GLY A 17 2.38 -4.74 4.93
N TYR A 18 2.99 -4.00 5.86
CA TYR A 18 3.52 -2.66 5.63
C TYR A 18 5.05 -2.72 5.67
N ASP A 19 5.70 -1.89 4.87
CA ASP A 19 7.16 -1.83 4.75
C ASP A 19 7.74 -0.77 5.70
N LEU A 20 6.97 0.30 5.99
CA LEU A 20 7.41 1.37 6.87
C LEU A 20 6.26 1.99 7.67
N ILE A 21 6.63 2.59 8.81
CA ILE A 21 5.76 3.45 9.60
C ILE A 21 6.35 4.86 9.51
N ALA A 22 5.53 5.82 9.12
CA ALA A 22 5.92 7.21 9.00
C ALA A 22 4.93 8.10 9.76
N GLU A 23 5.42 9.20 10.32
CA GLU A 23 4.62 10.17 11.05
C GLU A 23 4.98 11.59 10.61
N ALA A 24 3.95 12.39 10.34
CA ALA A 24 4.07 13.84 10.20
C ALA A 24 2.73 14.51 10.54
N ASN A 25 2.78 15.74 11.05
CA ASN A 25 1.61 16.55 11.43
C ASN A 25 0.63 15.83 12.39
N GLY A 26 1.15 14.93 13.25
CA GLY A 26 0.34 14.14 14.19
C GLY A 26 -0.39 12.95 13.55
N TYR A 27 -0.12 12.62 12.28
CA TYR A 27 -0.68 11.47 11.60
C TYR A 27 0.36 10.38 11.39
N ILE A 28 0.12 9.21 11.97
CA ILE A 28 0.89 7.99 11.74
C ILE A 28 0.30 7.27 10.52
N ARG A 29 1.16 6.78 9.63
CA ARG A 29 0.84 5.96 8.46
C ARG A 29 1.57 4.62 8.51
N HIS A 30 0.85 3.52 8.34
CA HIS A 30 1.44 2.22 8.04
C HIS A 30 1.41 2.04 6.52
N ILE A 31 2.58 2.13 5.89
CA ILE A 31 2.68 2.22 4.43
C ILE A 31 3.21 0.91 3.87
N GLN A 32 2.43 0.27 3.01
CA GLN A 32 2.98 -0.73 2.10
C GLN A 32 3.58 0.00 0.90
N LEU A 33 4.90 -0.11 0.74
CA LEU A 33 5.64 0.51 -0.33
C LEU A 33 5.86 -0.50 -1.45
N LYS A 34 5.65 -0.06 -2.69
CA LYS A 34 5.92 -0.84 -3.89
C LYS A 34 6.63 0.04 -4.90
N ALA A 35 7.43 -0.58 -5.75
CA ALA A 35 8.09 0.09 -6.86
C ALA A 35 7.81 -0.62 -8.18
N SER A 36 7.75 0.14 -9.26
CA SER A 36 7.64 -0.36 -10.64
C SER A 36 8.33 0.63 -11.58
N PHE A 37 8.81 0.19 -12.74
CA PHE A 37 9.35 1.10 -13.74
C PHE A 37 8.26 1.59 -14.72
N VAL A 38 8.48 2.74 -15.34
CA VAL A 38 7.61 3.28 -16.40
C VAL A 38 7.64 2.36 -17.62
N GLY A 39 6.47 1.87 -18.05
CA GLY A 39 6.35 0.87 -19.13
C GLY A 39 6.15 -0.57 -18.64
N ALA A 40 6.27 -0.82 -17.33
CA ALA A 40 5.95 -2.14 -16.77
C ALA A 40 4.49 -2.54 -17.05
N THR A 41 4.29 -3.78 -17.49
CA THR A 41 2.97 -4.32 -17.86
C THR A 41 2.15 -4.83 -16.67
N THR A 42 2.78 -4.98 -15.50
CA THR A 42 2.11 -5.49 -14.30
C THR A 42 1.25 -4.41 -13.66
N SER A 43 -0.05 -4.45 -13.96
CA SER A 43 -1.04 -3.52 -13.39
C SER A 43 -1.66 -3.98 -12.05
N ARG A 44 -1.33 -5.20 -11.61
CA ARG A 44 -1.95 -5.86 -10.45
C ARG A 44 -1.05 -5.78 -9.24
N GLN A 45 -1.53 -5.12 -8.19
CA GLN A 45 -0.86 -5.01 -6.90
C GLN A 45 -1.48 -5.97 -5.89
N LYS A 46 -0.63 -6.63 -5.10
CA LYS A 46 -1.08 -7.51 -4.02
C LYS A 46 -0.96 -6.76 -2.69
N ILE A 47 -2.09 -6.60 -2.00
CA ILE A 47 -2.15 -5.99 -0.67
C ILE A 47 -2.45 -7.05 0.37
N HIS A 48 -1.78 -6.95 1.51
CA HIS A 48 -2.03 -7.81 2.65
C HIS A 48 -3.24 -7.32 3.45
N ILE A 49 -4.19 -8.20 3.75
CA ILE A 49 -5.44 -7.82 4.45
C ILE A 49 -5.18 -7.25 5.85
N ALA A 50 -4.09 -7.67 6.52
CA ALA A 50 -3.76 -7.13 7.85
C ALA A 50 -3.40 -5.64 7.82
N LEU A 51 -3.04 -5.07 6.66
CA LEU A 51 -2.85 -3.63 6.50
C LEU A 51 -4.14 -2.86 6.79
N ALA A 52 -5.31 -3.44 6.49
CA ALA A 52 -6.60 -2.83 6.77
C ALA A 52 -6.89 -2.70 8.28
N ASN A 53 -6.24 -3.52 9.10
CA ASN A 53 -6.35 -3.46 10.56
C ASN A 53 -5.32 -2.50 11.19
N LYS A 54 -4.48 -1.84 10.37
CA LYS A 54 -3.48 -0.89 10.85
C LYS A 54 -4.03 0.53 10.89
N PRO A 55 -3.69 1.31 11.92
CA PRO A 55 -3.98 2.74 11.96
C PRO A 55 -3.49 3.42 10.68
N SER A 56 -4.40 4.09 9.97
CA SER A 56 -4.12 4.81 8.73
C SER A 56 -3.35 4.00 7.67
N GLY A 57 -3.61 2.70 7.56
CA GLY A 57 -2.97 1.84 6.55
C GLY A 57 -3.17 2.38 5.14
N CYS A 58 -2.11 2.38 4.33
CA CYS A 58 -2.18 2.80 2.93
C CYS A 58 -1.07 2.15 2.08
N VAL A 59 -1.21 2.27 0.76
CA VAL A 59 -0.25 1.76 -0.21
C VAL A 59 0.24 2.87 -1.10
N VAL A 60 1.56 2.90 -1.26
CA VAL A 60 2.24 3.78 -2.20
C VAL A 60 2.96 2.92 -3.21
N LEU A 61 2.58 3.04 -4.47
CA LEU A 61 3.31 2.48 -5.60
C LEU A 61 4.08 3.59 -6.30
N VAL A 62 5.39 3.54 -6.18
CA VAL A 62 6.33 4.48 -6.79
C VAL A 62 6.66 3.97 -8.19
N TYR A 63 6.41 4.78 -9.22
CA TYR A 63 7.04 4.55 -10.51
C TYR A 63 8.41 5.20 -10.57
N PHE A 64 9.31 4.65 -11.37
CA PHE A 64 10.58 5.27 -11.68
C PHE A 64 10.94 5.07 -13.16
N ASN A 65 11.74 5.99 -13.69
CA ASN A 65 12.41 5.81 -14.98
C ASN A 65 13.57 4.81 -14.83
N ASP A 66 13.63 3.77 -15.65
CA ASP A 66 14.63 2.69 -15.52
C ASP A 66 16.04 3.06 -16.01
N GLU A 67 16.18 4.19 -16.71
CA GLU A 67 17.47 4.74 -17.14
C GLU A 67 17.96 5.83 -16.18
N THR A 68 17.11 6.80 -15.83
CA THR A 68 17.49 7.97 -15.03
C THR A 68 17.28 7.78 -13.53
N LEU A 69 16.49 6.77 -13.13
CA LEU A 69 16.01 6.53 -11.75
C LEU A 69 15.19 7.69 -11.15
N GLU A 70 14.75 8.63 -11.98
CA GLU A 70 13.80 9.66 -11.57
C GLU A 70 12.50 9.02 -11.09
N LEU A 71 12.02 9.46 -9.93
CA LEU A 71 10.81 8.93 -9.32
C LEU A 71 9.57 9.68 -9.84
N GLY A 72 8.49 8.94 -10.01
CA GLY A 72 7.21 9.44 -10.48
C GLY A 72 6.72 8.71 -11.74
N PRO A 73 5.39 8.70 -11.97
CA PRO A 73 4.34 9.15 -11.05
C PRO A 73 4.16 8.20 -9.86
N PHE A 74 3.48 8.66 -8.82
CA PHE A 74 3.08 7.88 -7.67
C PHE A 74 1.63 7.40 -7.80
N PHE A 75 1.32 6.28 -7.18
CA PHE A 75 -0.04 5.74 -7.10
C PHE A 75 -0.39 5.45 -5.66
N TYR A 76 -1.46 6.07 -5.19
CA TYR A 76 -1.90 6.01 -3.80
C TYR A 76 -3.20 5.23 -3.65
N PHE A 77 -3.24 4.30 -2.69
CA PHE A 77 -4.46 3.64 -2.25
C PHE A 77 -4.57 3.73 -0.73
N GLY A 78 -5.57 4.46 -0.25
CA GLY A 78 -5.82 4.69 1.17
C GLY A 78 -6.87 5.79 1.36
N ALA A 79 -7.27 6.00 2.61
CA ALA A 79 -8.16 7.09 2.97
C ALA A 79 -7.36 8.33 3.45
N ALA A 80 -8.07 9.39 3.84
CA ALA A 80 -7.47 10.56 4.47
C ALA A 80 -6.58 10.17 5.68
N PRO A 81 -5.59 10.99 6.05
CA PRO A 81 -4.76 10.72 7.22
C PRO A 81 -5.63 10.51 8.48
N GLY A 82 -5.29 9.50 9.28
CA GLY A 82 -6.08 9.08 10.45
C GLY A 82 -7.27 8.15 10.14
N GLN A 83 -7.67 7.98 8.87
CA GLN A 83 -8.78 7.12 8.48
C GLN A 83 -8.30 5.72 8.07
N PRO A 84 -9.09 4.65 8.31
CA PRO A 84 -8.72 3.29 7.97
C PRO A 84 -8.56 3.09 6.46
N LEU A 85 -7.82 2.05 6.07
CA LEU A 85 -7.70 1.64 4.68
C LEU A 85 -9.10 1.35 4.08
N PRO A 86 -9.39 1.76 2.84
CA PRO A 86 -10.63 1.37 2.15
C PRO A 86 -10.80 -0.16 2.13
N SER A 87 -12.05 -0.63 2.23
CA SER A 87 -12.35 -2.07 2.33
C SER A 87 -11.77 -2.87 1.16
N LEU A 88 -11.20 -4.03 1.49
CA LEU A 88 -10.65 -4.99 0.54
C LEU A 88 -11.56 -6.21 0.34
N GLU A 89 -12.75 -6.24 0.95
CA GLU A 89 -13.62 -7.42 0.99
C GLU A 89 -14.01 -7.94 -0.40
N ASN A 90 -14.32 -7.02 -1.32
CA ASN A 90 -14.75 -7.34 -2.68
C ASN A 90 -13.58 -7.59 -3.66
N MET A 91 -12.34 -7.57 -3.17
CA MET A 91 -11.16 -7.76 -4.01
C MET A 91 -10.85 -9.24 -4.20
N LYS A 92 -10.31 -9.60 -5.37
CA LYS A 92 -9.95 -11.00 -5.68
C LYS A 92 -8.84 -11.50 -4.76
N ILE A 93 -8.95 -12.74 -4.28
CA ILE A 93 -7.86 -13.40 -3.53
C ILE A 93 -6.68 -13.66 -4.47
N ALA A 94 -5.47 -13.32 -4.05
CA ALA A 94 -4.28 -13.55 -4.86
C ALA A 94 -3.92 -15.03 -4.90
N ARG A 95 -3.22 -15.47 -5.95
CA ARG A 95 -2.68 -16.83 -6.08
C ARG A 95 -1.16 -16.83 -6.10
N HIS A 96 -0.57 -17.97 -5.77
CA HIS A 96 0.86 -18.22 -5.96
C HIS A 96 1.21 -18.13 -7.46
N SER A 97 2.39 -17.56 -7.76
CA SER A 97 2.88 -17.47 -9.15
C SER A 97 3.33 -18.84 -9.68
N LYS A 98 3.95 -19.64 -8.82
CA LYS A 98 4.36 -21.03 -9.08
C LYS A 98 3.28 -22.01 -8.61
N GLY A 99 3.06 -23.06 -9.40
CA GLY A 99 2.22 -24.19 -8.99
C GLY A 99 2.97 -25.10 -8.03
N ASN A 100 2.23 -25.92 -7.29
CA ASN A 100 2.81 -27.03 -6.53
C ASN A 100 3.26 -28.18 -7.47
N ALA A 101 3.67 -29.32 -6.91
CA ALA A 101 4.10 -30.48 -7.69
C ALA A 101 3.07 -30.98 -8.72
N ALA A 102 1.78 -30.72 -8.49
CA ALA A 102 0.68 -31.03 -9.41
C ALA A 102 0.31 -29.88 -10.37
N GLY A 103 1.10 -28.80 -10.40
CA GLY A 103 0.85 -27.62 -11.22
C GLY A 103 -0.22 -26.66 -10.67
N VAL A 104 -0.81 -26.94 -9.50
CA VAL A 104 -1.90 -26.14 -8.93
C VAL A 104 -1.35 -24.89 -8.25
N LYS A 105 -1.85 -23.72 -8.65
CA LYS A 105 -1.53 -22.42 -8.02
C LYS A 105 -2.51 -22.14 -6.88
N ALA A 106 -2.08 -22.44 -5.66
CA ALA A 106 -2.88 -22.23 -4.46
C ALA A 106 -3.21 -20.74 -4.21
N GLU A 107 -4.29 -20.51 -3.48
CA GLU A 107 -4.71 -19.18 -3.04
C GLU A 107 -3.85 -18.70 -1.86
N ARG A 108 -3.68 -17.38 -1.78
CA ARG A 108 -3.02 -16.67 -0.69
C ARG A 108 -4.12 -15.88 0.03
N PRO A 109 -4.84 -16.49 0.99
CA PRO A 109 -6.06 -15.92 1.56
C PRO A 109 -5.86 -14.56 2.24
N ASN A 110 -4.64 -14.28 2.69
CA ASN A 110 -4.29 -13.00 3.30
C ASN A 110 -3.92 -11.90 2.29
N LEU A 111 -3.96 -12.20 0.98
CA LEU A 111 -3.63 -11.24 -0.07
C LEU A 111 -4.83 -10.98 -0.97
N ARG A 112 -5.05 -9.70 -1.25
CA ARG A 112 -6.05 -9.21 -2.19
C ARG A 112 -5.37 -8.55 -3.39
N VAL A 113 -5.98 -8.67 -4.55
CA VAL A 113 -5.48 -8.10 -5.81
C VAL A 113 -6.24 -6.82 -6.13
N LEU A 114 -5.51 -5.71 -6.21
CA LEU A 114 -6.01 -4.45 -6.73
C LEU A 114 -5.44 -4.20 -8.13
N ASN A 115 -6.26 -3.56 -8.96
CA ASN A 115 -5.83 -3.05 -10.26
C ASN A 115 -5.48 -1.56 -10.14
N ARG A 116 -4.83 -1.01 -11.17
CA ARG A 116 -4.42 0.40 -11.23
C ARG A 116 -5.58 1.39 -11.08
N ALA A 117 -6.81 1.05 -11.48
CA ALA A 117 -7.97 1.94 -11.38
C ALA A 117 -8.44 2.18 -9.93
N HIS A 118 -8.00 1.38 -8.96
CA HIS A 118 -8.27 1.64 -7.55
C HIS A 118 -7.34 2.70 -6.95
N PHE A 119 -6.24 3.01 -7.63
CA PHE A 119 -5.25 3.95 -7.13
C PHE A 119 -5.53 5.34 -7.67
N VAL A 120 -5.33 6.35 -6.82
CA VAL A 120 -5.22 7.74 -7.22
C VAL A 120 -3.82 7.96 -7.78
N ARG A 121 -3.71 8.44 -9.01
CA ARG A 121 -2.42 8.85 -9.60
C ARG A 121 -2.05 10.23 -9.07
N ILE A 122 -0.80 10.36 -8.64
CA ILE A 122 -0.21 11.58 -8.09
C ILE A 122 1.09 11.82 -8.85
N GLU A 123 1.27 12.99 -9.44
CA GLU A 123 2.45 13.26 -10.28
C GLU A 123 3.69 13.58 -9.42
N ASP A 124 3.50 14.35 -8.34
CA ASP A 124 4.58 14.96 -7.57
C ASP A 124 4.70 14.38 -6.15
N ILE A 125 5.92 14.41 -5.60
CA ILE A 125 6.22 13.93 -4.25
C ILE A 125 5.62 14.83 -3.16
N GLN A 126 5.49 16.14 -3.39
CA GLN A 126 4.84 17.10 -2.50
C GLN A 126 3.33 16.81 -2.41
N ASP A 127 2.69 16.52 -3.54
CA ASP A 127 1.28 16.11 -3.56
C ASP A 127 1.09 14.77 -2.84
N LEU A 128 2.04 13.83 -3.01
CA LEU A 128 2.00 12.56 -2.27
C LEU A 128 2.16 12.80 -0.76
N TYR A 129 3.08 13.67 -0.36
CA TYR A 129 3.24 14.06 1.03
C TYR A 129 1.95 14.68 1.59
N GLY A 130 1.32 15.57 0.83
CA GLY A 130 0.01 16.14 1.16
C GLY A 130 -1.05 15.04 1.35
N GLN A 131 -1.16 14.11 0.41
CA GLN A 131 -2.08 12.97 0.51
C GLN A 131 -1.78 12.09 1.76
N LEU A 132 -0.52 11.97 2.16
CA LEU A 132 -0.11 11.15 3.28
C LEU A 132 -0.31 11.83 4.64
N PHE A 133 -0.15 13.14 4.75
CA PHE A 133 -0.03 13.82 6.05
C PHE A 133 -0.67 15.20 6.16
N ALA A 134 -1.22 15.77 5.08
CA ALA A 134 -1.97 17.02 5.19
C ALA A 134 -3.36 16.74 5.80
N PRO A 135 -3.83 17.59 6.72
CA PRO A 135 -5.20 17.51 7.21
C PRO A 135 -6.20 17.53 6.05
N PRO A 136 -7.29 16.74 6.13
CA PRO A 136 -8.40 16.92 5.21
C PRO A 136 -8.92 18.36 5.38
N ASN A 137 -8.66 19.22 4.38
CA ASN A 137 -8.95 20.68 4.27
C ASN A 137 -7.73 21.62 4.28
N SER A 138 -6.50 21.12 4.36
CA SER A 138 -5.32 21.95 4.11
C SER A 138 -5.06 22.04 2.61
N GLN A 139 -5.23 23.21 2.00
CA GLN A 139 -4.62 23.48 0.70
C GLN A 139 -3.11 23.50 0.89
N LEU A 140 -2.39 22.73 0.06
CA LEU A 140 -0.94 22.86 -0.05
C LEU A 140 -0.66 24.30 -0.53
N VAL A 141 0.12 25.04 0.27
CA VAL A 141 0.55 26.42 -0.03
C VAL A 141 1.76 26.38 -0.94
#